data_AF-A0AB74VHH7-F1
#
_entry.id   AF-A0AB74VHH7-F1
#
_cell.length_a   1.000
_cell.length_b   1.000
_cell.length_c   1.000
_cell.angle_alpha   90.00
_cell.angle_beta   90.00
_cell.angle_gamma   90.00
#
_symmetry.space_group_name_H-M   'P 1'
#
loop_
_entity.id
_entity.type
_entity.pdbx_description
1 polymer ?
#
loop_
_entity_poly.entity_id
_entity_poly.type
_entity_poly.pdbx_seq_one_letter_code
_entity_poly.pdbx_strand_id
1 'polypeptide(L)'
;MGEIKNQFELYRERICKIDNKNIEIENLIINGIEEDDERIKKLKLDIKKLELENKKIDNILRLLPEKDYKVISLIYIQGKEKKKVARELDRSKRQIDYSINKALRTISKGFIE
;
A
#
# COMPACT_ATOMS: atom_id res chain seq x y z
N MET A 1 -13.76 -0.59 11.69
CA MET A 1 -13.00 0.50 11.00
C MET A 1 -11.52 0.56 11.41
N GLY A 2 -11.16 0.27 12.67
CA GLY A 2 -9.76 0.23 13.11
C GLY A 2 -8.92 -0.81 12.36
N GLU A 3 -9.47 -2.01 12.14
CA GLU A 3 -8.79 -3.10 11.44
C GLU A 3 -8.36 -2.74 10.01
N ILE A 4 -9.22 -2.10 9.22
CA ILE A 4 -8.90 -1.71 7.83
C ILE A 4 -7.82 -0.62 7.80
N LYS A 5 -7.84 0.32 8.76
CA LYS A 5 -6.78 1.33 8.87
C LYS A 5 -5.44 0.69 9.19
N ASN A 6 -5.43 -0.29 10.10
CA ASN A 6 -4.24 -1.09 10.42
C ASN A 6 -3.72 -1.83 9.17
N GLN A 7 -4.60 -2.37 8.32
CA GLN A 7 -4.19 -2.99 7.05
C GLN A 7 -3.46 -1.99 6.12
N PHE A 8 -3.92 -0.73 6.06
CA PHE A 8 -3.22 0.31 5.28
C PHE A 8 -1.91 0.78 5.92
N GLU A 9 -1.79 0.75 7.24
CA GLU A 9 -0.52 0.98 7.93
C GLU A 9 0.48 -0.14 7.61
N LEU A 10 0.07 -1.40 7.77
CA LEU A 10 0.89 -2.56 7.39
C LEU A 10 1.27 -2.53 5.90
N TYR A 11 0.37 -2.13 5.02
CA TYR A 11 0.66 -1.97 3.59
C TYR A 11 1.83 -1.00 3.37
N ARG A 12 1.78 0.18 3.99
CA ARG A 12 2.85 1.18 3.89
C ARG A 12 4.15 0.69 4.52
N GLU A 13 4.09 0.04 5.67
CA GLU A 13 5.28 -0.56 6.29
C GLU A 13 5.93 -1.61 5.38
N ARG A 14 5.14 -2.44 4.72
CA ARG A 14 5.63 -3.46 3.80
C ARG A 14 6.32 -2.83 2.59
N ILE A 15 5.78 -1.73 2.05
CA ILE A 15 6.46 -0.96 0.98
C ILE A 15 7.84 -0.50 1.46
N CYS A 16 7.92 0.17 2.61
CA CYS A 16 9.20 0.62 3.14
C CYS A 16 10.17 -0.56 3.40
N LYS A 17 9.66 -1.70 3.89
CA LYS A 17 10.46 -2.91 4.10
C LYS A 17 10.98 -3.50 2.79
N ILE A 18 10.19 -3.47 1.72
CA ILE A 18 10.62 -3.91 0.39
C ILE A 18 11.72 -2.98 -0.11
N ASP A 19 11.52 -1.66 -0.06
CA ASP A 19 12.51 -0.68 -0.51
C ASP A 19 13.84 -0.82 0.23
N ASN A 20 13.79 -0.97 1.56
CA ASN A 20 15.00 -1.20 2.36
C ASN A 20 15.72 -2.49 1.98
N LYS A 21 14.99 -3.56 1.65
CA LYS A 21 15.60 -4.82 1.20
C LYS A 21 16.21 -4.72 -0.19
N ASN A 22 15.60 -3.94 -1.09
CA ASN A 22 16.18 -3.65 -2.41
C ASN A 22 17.51 -2.90 -2.26
N ILE A 23 17.55 -1.87 -1.40
CA ILE A 23 18.79 -1.14 -1.08
C ILE A 23 19.83 -2.09 -0.46
N GLU A 24 19.43 -3.01 0.41
CA GLU A 24 20.33 -4.01 0.99
C GLU A 24 20.93 -4.92 -0.10
N ILE A 25 20.11 -5.42 -1.04
CA ILE A 25 20.59 -6.21 -2.17
C ILE A 25 21.58 -5.40 -3.02
N GLU A 26 21.24 -4.16 -3.37
CA GLU A 26 22.13 -3.28 -4.17
C GLU A 26 23.48 -3.09 -3.48
N ASN A 27 23.48 -2.83 -2.17
CA ASN A 27 24.71 -2.70 -1.40
C ASN A 27 25.54 -3.98 -1.38
N LEU A 28 24.91 -5.16 -1.26
CA LEU A 28 25.61 -6.43 -1.30
C LEU A 28 26.28 -6.65 -2.66
N ILE A 29 25.58 -6.33 -3.75
CA ILE A 29 26.11 -6.44 -5.13
C ILE A 29 27.29 -5.47 -5.33
N ILE A 30 27.17 -4.22 -4.88
CA ILE A 30 28.25 -3.22 -4.96
C ILE A 30 29.50 -3.69 -4.19
N ASN A 31 29.31 -4.40 -3.08
CA ASN A 31 30.40 -4.96 -2.28
C ASN A 31 30.95 -6.30 -2.84
N GLY A 32 30.55 -6.70 -4.05
CA GLY A 32 31.10 -7.85 -4.76
C GLY A 32 30.45 -9.19 -4.46
N ILE A 33 29.26 -9.21 -3.85
CA ILE A 33 28.47 -10.44 -3.70
C ILE A 33 27.72 -10.73 -5.00
N GLU A 34 27.82 -11.97 -5.48
CA GLU A 34 27.14 -12.42 -6.69
C GLU A 34 25.62 -12.48 -6.51
N GLU A 35 24.86 -12.15 -7.56
CA GLU A 35 23.39 -12.11 -7.51
C GLU A 35 22.71 -13.43 -7.10
N ASP A 36 23.42 -14.55 -7.28
CA ASP A 36 22.95 -15.89 -6.96
C ASP A 36 23.35 -16.35 -5.55
N ASP A 37 24.04 -15.51 -4.77
CA ASP A 37 24.36 -15.77 -3.38
C ASP A 37 23.08 -16.05 -2.57
N GLU A 38 23.17 -16.99 -1.63
CA GLU A 38 22.03 -17.42 -0.81
C GLU A 38 21.40 -16.26 -0.03
N ARG A 39 22.20 -15.28 0.41
CA ARG A 39 21.72 -14.10 1.13
C ARG A 39 20.83 -13.24 0.24
N ILE A 40 21.27 -12.97 -0.99
CA ILE A 40 20.49 -12.22 -1.98
C ILE A 40 19.22 -12.98 -2.36
N LYS A 41 19.31 -14.30 -2.59
CA LYS A 41 18.15 -15.16 -2.87
C LYS A 41 17.11 -15.10 -1.73
N LYS A 42 17.57 -15.13 -0.47
CA LYS A 42 16.68 -15.01 0.70
C LYS A 42 15.99 -13.66 0.77
N LEU A 43 16.73 -12.56 0.56
CA LEU A 43 16.16 -11.21 0.51
C LEU A 43 15.11 -11.07 -0.61
N LYS A 44 15.41 -11.57 -1.82
CA LYS A 44 14.48 -11.60 -2.96
C LYS A 44 13.21 -12.42 -2.63
N LEU A 45 13.35 -13.55 -1.95
CA LEU A 45 12.21 -14.37 -1.52
C LEU A 45 11.32 -13.63 -0.51
N ASP A 46 11.93 -12.95 0.46
CA ASP A 46 11.19 -12.19 1.47
C ASP A 46 10.50 -10.95 0.87
N ILE A 47 11.15 -10.25 -0.07
CA ILE A 47 10.49 -9.20 -0.88
C ILE A 47 9.25 -9.77 -1.56
N LYS A 48 9.37 -10.91 -2.26
CA LYS A 48 8.25 -11.53 -2.96
C LYS A 48 7.08 -11.88 -2.04
N LYS A 49 7.35 -12.33 -0.80
CA LYS A 49 6.29 -12.57 0.20
C LYS A 49 5.58 -11.27 0.58
N LEU A 50 6.33 -10.20 0.83
CA LEU A 50 5.78 -8.89 1.17
C LEU A 50 4.95 -8.30 0.02
N GLU A 51 5.43 -8.46 -1.23
CA GLU A 51 4.71 -8.05 -2.43
C GLU A 51 3.39 -8.81 -2.60
N LEU A 52 3.39 -10.14 -2.38
CA LEU A 52 2.18 -10.95 -2.45
C LEU A 52 1.14 -10.51 -1.41
N GLU A 53 1.60 -10.18 -0.21
CA GLU A 53 0.75 -9.64 0.86
C GLU A 53 0.15 -8.28 0.49
N ASN A 54 0.94 -7.38 -0.11
CA ASN A 54 0.42 -6.09 -0.60
C ASN A 54 -0.50 -6.24 -1.82
N LYS A 55 -0.24 -7.20 -2.69
CA LYS A 55 -1.05 -7.49 -3.87
C LYS A 55 -2.48 -7.88 -3.50
N LYS A 56 -2.70 -8.55 -2.36
CA LYS A 56 -4.05 -8.82 -1.84
C LYS A 56 -4.82 -7.52 -1.61
N ILE A 57 -4.17 -6.53 -0.99
CA ILE A 57 -4.76 -5.21 -0.73
C ILE A 57 -4.99 -4.47 -2.05
N ASP A 58 -4.03 -4.49 -2.98
CA ASP A 58 -4.17 -3.86 -4.29
C ASP A 58 -5.34 -4.43 -5.09
N ASN A 59 -5.55 -5.76 -5.03
CA ASN A 59 -6.69 -6.41 -5.70
C ASN A 59 -8.03 -5.93 -5.13
N ILE A 60 -8.14 -5.79 -3.80
CA ILE A 60 -9.35 -5.25 -3.17
C ILE A 60 -9.57 -3.79 -3.58
N LEU A 61 -8.49 -2.99 -3.61
CA LEU A 61 -8.55 -1.59 -4.02
C LEU A 61 -8.97 -1.40 -5.48
N ARG A 62 -8.62 -2.34 -6.38
CA ARG A 62 -9.03 -2.33 -7.80
C ARG A 62 -10.54 -2.54 -7.98
N LEU A 63 -11.24 -3.07 -6.99
CA LEU A 63 -12.70 -3.21 -7.02
C LEU A 63 -13.42 -1.87 -6.74
N LEU A 64 -12.69 -0.86 -6.27
CA LEU A 64 -13.27 0.45 -6.02
C LEU A 64 -13.45 1.22 -7.33
N PRO A 65 -14.53 2.00 -7.47
CA PRO A 65 -14.63 3.00 -8.53
C PRO A 65 -13.43 3.94 -8.47
N GLU A 66 -12.92 4.36 -9.64
CA GLU A 66 -11.72 5.21 -9.75
C GLU A 66 -11.79 6.45 -8.84
N LYS A 67 -12.97 7.09 -8.78
CA LYS A 67 -13.22 8.27 -7.94
C LYS A 67 -13.03 8.01 -6.44
N ASP A 68 -13.33 6.79 -5.99
CA ASP A 68 -13.23 6.37 -4.59
C ASP A 68 -11.81 5.84 -4.31
N TYR A 69 -11.24 5.06 -5.25
CA TYR A 69 -9.84 4.62 -5.22
C TYR A 69 -8.87 5.79 -5.07
N LYS A 70 -9.02 6.85 -5.88
CA LYS A 70 -8.14 8.02 -5.84
C LYS A 70 -8.13 8.70 -4.47
N VAL A 71 -9.30 8.80 -3.82
CA VAL A 71 -9.41 9.35 -2.46
C VAL A 71 -8.70 8.44 -1.44
N ILE A 72 -8.91 7.12 -1.51
CA ILE A 72 -8.27 6.17 -0.61
C ILE A 72 -6.75 6.15 -0.80
N SER A 73 -6.27 6.12 -2.04
CA SER A 73 -4.84 6.10 -2.36
C SER A 73 -4.13 7.35 -1.81
N LEU A 74 -4.66 8.55 -2.07
CA LEU A 74 -4.06 9.78 -1.58
C LEU A 74 -4.00 9.83 -0.05
N ILE A 75 -5.03 9.35 0.64
CA ILE A 75 -5.11 9.46 2.11
C ILE A 75 -4.37 8.34 2.81
N TYR A 76 -4.64 7.09 2.44
CA TYR A 76 -4.21 5.92 3.21
C TYR A 76 -2.93 5.28 2.68
N ILE A 77 -2.61 5.45 1.39
CA ILE A 77 -1.36 4.96 0.81
C ILE A 77 -0.30 6.06 0.86
N GLN A 78 -0.63 7.25 0.36
CA GLN A 78 0.31 8.38 0.32
C GLN A 78 0.34 9.21 1.61
N GLY A 79 -0.57 8.95 2.56
CA GLY A 79 -0.58 9.65 3.86
C GLY A 79 -1.01 11.12 3.79
N LYS A 80 -1.64 11.58 2.70
CA LYS A 80 -2.06 12.99 2.59
C LYS A 80 -3.24 13.29 3.51
N GLU A 81 -3.22 14.49 4.09
CA GLU A 81 -4.34 14.99 4.88
C GLU A 81 -5.62 15.17 4.04
N LYS A 82 -6.77 14.81 4.61
CA LYS A 82 -8.09 14.96 3.97
C LYS A 82 -8.34 16.35 3.38
N LYS A 83 -7.89 17.41 4.07
CA LYS A 83 -8.07 18.81 3.63
C LYS A 83 -7.26 19.12 2.37
N LYS A 84 -6.05 18.57 2.25
CA LYS A 84 -5.20 18.71 1.06
C LYS A 84 -5.81 17.94 -0.11
N VAL A 85 -6.26 16.71 0.13
CA VAL A 85 -6.94 15.88 -0.88
C VAL A 85 -8.24 16.50 -1.38
N ALA A 86 -9.03 17.11 -0.49
CA ALA A 86 -10.24 17.84 -0.86
C ALA A 86 -9.96 18.97 -1.86
N ARG A 87 -8.90 19.75 -1.61
CA ARG A 87 -8.45 20.82 -2.52
C ARG A 87 -7.90 20.27 -3.84
N GLU A 88 -7.05 19.24 -3.77
CA GLU A 88 -6.41 18.62 -4.93
C GLU A 88 -7.44 17.99 -5.89
N LEU A 89 -8.55 17.49 -5.36
CA LEU A 89 -9.61 16.86 -6.15
C LEU A 89 -10.77 17.79 -6.48
N ASP A 90 -10.70 19.06 -6.09
CA ASP A 90 -11.79 20.04 -6.17
C ASP A 90 -13.13 19.48 -5.63
N ARG A 91 -13.08 18.95 -4.40
CA ARG A 91 -14.22 18.33 -3.71
C ARG A 91 -14.40 18.89 -2.32
N SER A 92 -15.65 18.95 -1.86
CA SER A 92 -15.96 19.30 -0.47
C SER A 92 -15.47 18.22 0.50
N LYS A 93 -15.20 18.62 1.75
CA LYS A 93 -14.87 17.70 2.85
C LYS A 93 -15.93 16.59 2.99
N ARG A 94 -17.21 16.94 2.85
CA ARG A 94 -18.33 15.99 2.93
C ARG A 94 -18.28 14.94 1.80
N GLN A 95 -17.93 15.33 0.57
CA GLN A 95 -17.75 14.40 -0.54
C GLN A 95 -16.53 13.48 -0.33
N ILE A 96 -15.44 13.99 0.22
CA ILE A 96 -14.28 13.18 0.60
C ILE A 96 -14.66 12.16 1.66
N ASP A 97 -15.32 12.59 2.74
CA ASP A 97 -15.75 11.68 3.82
C ASP A 97 -16.76 10.63 3.31
N TYR A 98 -17.68 11.00 2.42
CA TYR A 98 -18.58 10.06 1.76
C TYR A 98 -17.82 9.01 0.95
N SER A 99 -16.86 9.44 0.12
CA SER A 99 -16.03 8.54 -0.71
C SER A 99 -15.24 7.55 0.17
N ILE A 100 -14.66 8.04 1.27
CA ILE A 100 -13.94 7.20 2.24
C ILE A 100 -14.90 6.17 2.85
N ASN A 101 -16.04 6.60 3.38
CA ASN A 101 -16.98 5.71 4.04
C ASN A 101 -17.51 4.64 3.08
N LYS A 102 -17.80 5.02 1.84
CA LYS A 102 -18.25 4.11 0.79
C LYS A 102 -17.15 3.10 0.45
N ALA A 103 -15.93 3.56 0.20
CA ALA A 103 -14.80 2.69 -0.13
C ALA A 103 -14.48 1.71 1.01
N LEU A 104 -14.42 2.17 2.26
CA LEU A 104 -14.13 1.32 3.42
C LEU A 104 -15.19 0.23 3.62
N ARG A 105 -16.46 0.50 3.31
CA ARG A 105 -17.52 -0.53 3.32
C ARG A 105 -17.36 -1.57 2.21
N THR A 106 -16.85 -1.17 1.05
CA THR A 106 -16.57 -2.12 -0.04
C THR A 106 -15.34 -2.96 0.31
N ILE A 107 -14.27 -2.31 0.77
CA ILE A 107 -13.03 -2.96 1.21
C ILE A 107 -13.31 -3.95 2.34
N SER A 108 -14.15 -3.60 3.32
CA SER A 108 -14.47 -4.49 4.44
C SER A 108 -15.07 -5.81 3.98
N LYS A 109 -15.87 -5.81 2.90
CA LYS A 109 -16.45 -7.03 2.34
C LYS A 109 -15.37 -7.91 1.71
N GLY A 110 -14.43 -7.31 0.98
CA GLY A 110 -13.33 -8.03 0.34
C GLY A 110 -12.27 -8.60 1.29
N PHE A 111 -12.32 -8.26 2.58
CA PHE A 111 -11.46 -8.86 3.62
C PHE A 111 -12.16 -9.98 4.42
N ILE A 112 -13.48 -10.16 4.27
CA ILE A 112 -14.29 -11.14 5.02
C ILE A 112 -14.49 -12.44 4.22
N GLU A 113 -14.20 -12.43 2.92
CA GLU A 113 -14.13 -13.61 2.04
C GLU A 113 -12.71 -14.21 2.01
#